data_AF-A0A1D3DZ72-F1
#
_entry.id   AF-A0A1D3DZ72-F1
#
_cell.length_a   1.000
_cell.length_b   1.000
_cell.length_c   1.000
_cell.angle_alpha   90.00
_cell.angle_beta   90.00
_cell.angle_gamma   90.00
#
_symmetry.space_group_name_H-M   'P 1'
#
loop_
_entity.id
_entity.type
_entity.pdbx_description
1 polymer ?
#
loop_
_entity_poly.entity_id
_entity_poly.type
_entity_poly.pdbx_seq_one_letter_code
_entity_poly.pdbx_strand_id
1 'polypeptide(L)'
;MSWPSVIIFVPMGRRRPFETRIRSLGVVPDPATGDERLHWQGCSYHLDLSGGILADYETDELDEVAARIGEPYAVYAACQSMDAARALLTEVLPGVDGLLDTNHHDVLDTGEFLGLLARFPHWDWRRTPSAELG
;
A
#
# COMPACT_ATOMS: atom_id res chain seq x y z
N MET A 1 -3.08 16.28 -11.83
CA MET A 1 -2.38 15.74 -10.65
C MET A 1 -2.63 14.24 -10.62
N SER A 2 -1.59 13.44 -10.46
CA SER A 2 -1.71 11.99 -10.24
C SER A 2 -2.39 11.70 -8.90
N TRP A 3 -3.07 10.57 -8.82
CA TRP A 3 -3.64 10.07 -7.56
C TRP A 3 -2.50 9.72 -6.58
N PRO A 4 -2.63 10.00 -5.27
CA PRO A 4 -1.69 9.47 -4.28
C PRO A 4 -1.62 7.96 -4.37
N SER A 5 -0.41 7.41 -4.32
CA SER A 5 -0.18 5.98 -4.37
C SER A 5 0.77 5.52 -3.29
N VAL A 6 0.73 4.22 -3.04
CA VAL A 6 1.55 3.49 -2.07
C VAL A 6 1.80 2.09 -2.59
N ILE A 7 2.88 1.47 -2.11
CA ILE A 7 3.19 0.07 -2.35
C ILE A 7 3.17 -0.66 -1.01
N ILE A 8 2.38 -1.72 -0.93
CA ILE A 8 2.26 -2.55 0.27
C ILE A 8 3.03 -3.84 0.03
N PHE A 9 4.10 -4.05 0.78
CA PHE A 9 4.87 -5.28 0.76
C PHE A 9 4.40 -6.22 1.86
N VAL A 10 4.20 -7.48 1.51
CA VAL A 10 3.98 -8.57 2.46
C VAL A 10 4.88 -9.76 2.11
N PRO A 11 5.24 -10.61 3.08
CA PRO A 11 5.92 -11.85 2.78
C PRO A 11 5.14 -12.68 1.75
N MET A 12 5.81 -13.33 0.81
CA MET A 12 5.19 -14.14 -0.24
C MET A 12 4.22 -15.19 0.34
N GLY A 13 4.56 -15.81 1.47
CA GLY A 13 3.70 -16.74 2.20
C GLY A 13 2.38 -16.15 2.73
N ARG A 14 2.25 -14.81 2.76
CA ARG A 14 1.06 -14.05 3.17
C ARG A 14 0.27 -13.43 2.01
N ARG A 15 0.72 -13.62 0.77
CA ARG A 15 0.04 -13.14 -0.45
C ARG A 15 -1.46 -13.44 -0.47
N ARG A 16 -1.85 -14.72 -0.39
CA ARG A 16 -3.25 -15.14 -0.51
C ARG A 16 -4.16 -14.53 0.58
N PRO A 17 -3.82 -14.60 1.88
CA PRO A 17 -4.58 -13.91 2.92
C PRO A 17 -4.73 -12.41 2.67
N PHE A 18 -3.67 -11.75 2.22
CA PHE A 18 -3.69 -10.30 1.99
C PHE A 18 -4.55 -9.91 0.78
N GLU A 19 -4.40 -10.60 -0.36
CA GLU A 19 -5.28 -10.44 -1.52
C GLU A 19 -6.74 -10.69 -1.16
N THR A 20 -7.03 -11.74 -0.38
CA THR A 20 -8.40 -12.07 0.06
C THR A 20 -9.00 -10.93 0.89
N ARG A 21 -8.20 -10.33 1.78
CA ARG A 21 -8.63 -9.17 2.57
C ARG A 21 -8.98 -7.99 1.68
N ILE A 22 -8.11 -7.62 0.74
CA ILE A 22 -8.38 -6.52 -0.19
C ILE A 22 -9.62 -6.82 -1.04
N ARG A 23 -9.72 -8.02 -1.61
CA ARG A 23 -10.84 -8.45 -2.45
C ARG A 23 -12.17 -8.45 -1.69
N SER A 24 -12.15 -8.68 -0.37
CA SER A 24 -13.37 -8.62 0.47
C SER A 24 -14.03 -7.23 0.51
N LEU A 25 -13.31 -6.17 0.13
CA LEU A 25 -13.84 -4.82 0.00
C LEU A 25 -14.69 -4.61 -1.28
N GLY A 26 -14.76 -5.61 -2.16
CA GLY A 26 -15.54 -5.54 -3.40
C GLY A 26 -14.72 -5.17 -4.64
N VAL A 27 -13.46 -5.62 -4.71
CA VAL A 27 -12.60 -5.41 -5.88
C VAL A 27 -13.17 -6.12 -7.11
N VAL A 28 -13.20 -5.41 -8.24
CA VAL A 28 -13.64 -5.92 -9.54
C VAL A 28 -12.56 -5.66 -10.60
N PRO A 29 -12.40 -6.51 -11.61
CA PRO A 29 -11.51 -6.22 -12.73
C PRO A 29 -12.03 -5.02 -13.54
N ASP A 30 -11.13 -4.13 -13.96
CA ASP A 30 -11.39 -3.10 -14.96
C ASP A 30 -11.55 -3.78 -16.32
N PRO A 31 -12.71 -3.69 -16.98
CA PRO A 31 -12.92 -4.32 -18.27
C PRO A 31 -12.09 -3.69 -19.40
N ALA A 32 -11.53 -2.48 -19.20
CA ALA A 32 -10.74 -1.77 -20.20
C ALA A 32 -9.24 -2.03 -20.08
N THR A 33 -8.71 -2.13 -18.87
CA THR A 33 -7.26 -2.30 -18.63
C THR A 33 -6.87 -3.69 -18.13
N GLY A 34 -7.82 -4.42 -17.54
CA GLY A 34 -7.54 -5.69 -16.85
C GLY A 34 -7.03 -5.52 -15.42
N ASP A 35 -6.74 -4.28 -14.99
CA ASP A 35 -6.31 -3.97 -13.61
C ASP A 35 -7.46 -4.14 -12.62
N GLU A 36 -7.18 -4.06 -11.32
CA GLU A 36 -8.22 -4.09 -10.32
C GLU A 36 -8.76 -2.68 -10.00
N ARG A 37 -10.09 -2.55 -9.97
CA ARG A 37 -10.79 -1.37 -9.46
C ARG A 37 -11.48 -1.68 -8.15
N LEU A 38 -11.49 -0.69 -7.27
CA LEU A 38 -12.31 -0.70 -6.07
C LEU A 38 -13.11 0.60 -5.99
N HIS A 39 -14.40 0.48 -5.74
CA HIS A 39 -15.25 1.58 -5.31
C HIS A 39 -15.71 1.29 -3.90
N TRP A 40 -15.13 1.99 -2.92
CA TRP A 40 -15.35 1.72 -1.50
C TRP A 40 -15.45 3.02 -0.73
N GLN A 41 -16.44 3.10 0.17
CA GLN A 41 -16.78 4.31 0.94
C GLN A 41 -16.88 5.60 0.11
N GLY A 42 -17.44 5.51 -1.11
CA GLY A 42 -17.61 6.67 -2.00
C GLY A 42 -16.33 7.15 -2.68
N CYS A 43 -15.20 6.43 -2.50
CA CYS A 43 -13.93 6.70 -3.14
C CYS A 43 -13.60 5.64 -4.19
N SER A 44 -12.75 6.00 -5.15
CA SER A 44 -12.26 5.12 -6.20
C SER A 44 -10.78 4.81 -6.01
N TYR A 45 -10.40 3.58 -6.34
CA TYR A 45 -9.02 3.11 -6.24
C TYR A 45 -8.67 2.28 -7.47
N HIS A 46 -7.42 2.37 -7.90
CA HIS A 46 -6.80 1.44 -8.83
C HIS A 46 -5.79 0.61 -8.06
N LEU A 47 -5.87 -0.71 -8.21
CA LEU A 47 -5.05 -1.67 -7.51
C LEU A 47 -4.36 -2.55 -8.56
N ASP A 48 -3.12 -2.93 -8.27
CA ASP A 48 -2.45 -4.05 -8.95
C ASP A 48 -2.11 -5.11 -7.89
N LEU A 49 -2.82 -6.23 -7.95
CA LEU A 49 -2.62 -7.41 -7.11
C LEU A 49 -1.78 -8.49 -7.82
N SER A 50 -1.28 -8.25 -9.02
CA SER A 50 -0.45 -9.22 -9.74
C SER A 50 0.94 -9.39 -9.12
N GLY A 51 1.42 -8.34 -8.43
CA GLY A 51 2.82 -8.22 -7.99
C GLY A 51 3.73 -7.59 -9.05
N GLY A 52 3.17 -7.12 -10.17
CA GLY A 52 3.91 -6.54 -11.29
C GLY A 52 4.74 -5.32 -10.90
N ILE A 53 4.28 -4.55 -9.91
CA ILE A 53 5.01 -3.40 -9.37
C ILE A 53 6.44 -3.72 -8.90
N LEU A 54 6.74 -4.98 -8.53
CA LEU A 54 8.11 -5.37 -8.16
C LEU A 54 9.11 -5.20 -9.31
N ALA A 55 8.66 -5.21 -10.57
CA ALA A 55 9.53 -5.00 -11.73
C ALA A 55 10.03 -3.55 -11.86
N ASP A 56 9.43 -2.61 -11.13
CA ASP A 56 9.81 -1.20 -11.11
C ASP A 56 10.90 -0.89 -10.06
N TYR A 57 11.24 -1.86 -9.20
CA TYR A 57 12.27 -1.72 -8.17
C TYR A 57 13.62 -2.26 -8.65
N GLU A 58 14.69 -1.60 -8.22
CA GLU A 58 16.04 -2.11 -8.42
C GLU A 58 16.31 -3.32 -7.51
N THR A 59 17.31 -4.13 -7.87
CA THR A 59 17.59 -5.38 -7.15
C THR A 59 18.03 -5.14 -5.71
N ASP A 60 18.83 -4.09 -5.46
CA ASP A 60 19.28 -3.71 -4.13
C ASP A 60 18.13 -3.21 -3.24
N GLU A 61 17.19 -2.46 -3.79
CA GLU A 61 15.97 -2.05 -3.08
C GLU A 61 15.13 -3.28 -2.67
N LEU A 62 14.99 -4.26 -3.57
CA LEU A 62 14.28 -5.50 -3.26
C LEU A 62 15.03 -6.38 -2.25
N ASP A 63 16.37 -6.39 -2.29
CA ASP A 63 17.20 -7.08 -1.30
C ASP A 63 17.01 -6.47 0.10
N GLU A 64 16.91 -5.15 0.22
CA GLU A 64 16.62 -4.46 1.48
C GLU A 64 15.24 -4.80 2.03
N VAL A 65 14.22 -4.81 1.16
CA VAL A 65 12.87 -5.28 1.53
C VAL A 65 12.92 -6.75 1.97
N ALA A 66 13.60 -7.60 1.20
CA ALA A 66 13.67 -9.03 1.49
C ALA A 66 14.42 -9.34 2.79
N ALA A 67 15.43 -8.55 3.14
CA ALA A 67 16.12 -8.66 4.41
C ALA A 67 15.21 -8.40 5.63
N ARG A 68 14.14 -7.59 5.45
CA ARG A 68 13.19 -7.24 6.51
C ARG A 68 12.05 -8.26 6.62
N ILE A 69 11.49 -8.72 5.49
CA ILE A 69 10.24 -9.51 5.47
C ILE A 69 10.34 -10.87 4.76
N GLY A 70 11.52 -11.25 4.28
CA GLY A 70 11.72 -12.40 3.39
C GLY A 70 11.27 -12.12 1.95
N GLU A 71 11.15 -13.16 1.12
CA GLU A 71 10.72 -13.02 -0.28
C GLU A 71 9.44 -12.17 -0.39
N PRO A 72 9.47 -11.01 -1.07
CA PRO A 72 8.36 -10.08 -1.07
C PRO A 72 7.30 -10.41 -2.13
N TYR A 73 6.06 -10.12 -1.78
CA TYR A 73 4.96 -9.86 -2.71
C TYR A 73 4.47 -8.43 -2.46
N ALA A 74 4.18 -7.68 -3.53
CA ALA A 74 3.76 -6.30 -3.42
C ALA A 74 2.41 -6.05 -4.08
N VAL A 75 1.67 -5.09 -3.51
CA VAL A 75 0.44 -4.54 -4.07
C VAL A 75 0.64 -3.05 -4.28
N TYR A 76 0.39 -2.58 -5.50
CA TYR A 76 0.29 -1.15 -5.77
C TYR A 76 -1.15 -0.68 -5.56
N ALA A 77 -1.31 0.48 -4.93
CA ALA A 77 -2.61 1.13 -4.77
C ALA A 77 -2.52 2.62 -5.09
N ALA A 78 -3.25 3.05 -6.11
CA ALA A 78 -3.53 4.46 -6.37
C ALA A 78 -4.92 4.83 -5.85
N CYS A 79 -4.98 5.87 -5.03
CA CYS A 79 -6.17 6.28 -4.29
C CYS A 79 -6.67 7.63 -4.78
N GLN A 80 -7.98 7.81 -4.94
CA GLN A 80 -8.55 9.08 -5.44
C GLN A 80 -8.10 10.33 -4.68
N SER A 81 -7.82 10.21 -3.37
CA SER A 81 -7.37 11.30 -2.51
C SER A 81 -6.52 10.76 -1.35
N MET A 82 -5.90 11.66 -0.59
CA MET A 82 -5.17 11.28 0.62
C MET A 82 -6.08 10.75 1.72
N ASP A 83 -7.31 11.28 1.83
CA ASP A 83 -8.32 10.72 2.74
C ASP A 83 -8.69 9.29 2.33
N ALA A 84 -8.86 9.05 1.03
CA ALA A 84 -9.11 7.71 0.50
C ALA A 84 -7.95 6.75 0.81
N ALA A 85 -6.71 7.21 0.64
CA ALA A 85 -5.51 6.42 0.95
C ALA A 85 -5.44 6.05 2.44
N ARG A 86 -5.59 7.03 3.34
CA ARG A 86 -5.60 6.78 4.79
C ARG A 86 -6.72 5.84 5.20
N ALA A 87 -7.92 6.01 4.66
CA ALA A 87 -9.05 5.13 4.95
C ALA A 87 -8.78 3.69 4.50
N LEU A 88 -8.28 3.49 3.28
CA LEU A 88 -7.95 2.17 2.77
C LEU A 88 -6.87 1.50 3.62
N LEU A 89 -5.77 2.21 3.93
CA LEU A 89 -4.65 1.66 4.67
C LEU A 89 -5.02 1.33 6.12
N THR A 90 -5.84 2.17 6.76
CA THR A 90 -6.38 1.90 8.10
C THR A 90 -7.24 0.63 8.13
N GLU A 91 -7.92 0.31 7.03
CA GLU A 91 -8.74 -0.90 6.91
C GLU A 91 -7.90 -2.15 6.63
N VAL A 92 -6.93 -2.08 5.70
CA VAL A 92 -6.26 -3.29 5.19
C VAL A 92 -4.99 -3.69 5.94
N LEU A 93 -4.29 -2.73 6.55
CA LEU A 93 -3.01 -2.96 7.23
C LEU A 93 -3.08 -3.56 8.65
N PRO A 94 -4.16 -3.45 9.44
CA PRO A 94 -4.18 -4.02 10.79
C PRO A 94 -3.83 -5.52 10.81
N GLY A 95 -2.80 -5.87 11.58
CA GLY A 95 -2.31 -7.26 11.69
C GLY A 95 -1.59 -7.80 10.44
N VAL A 96 -1.27 -6.94 9.47
CA VAL A 96 -0.30 -7.27 8.41
C VAL A 96 1.09 -7.16 9.01
N ASP A 97 1.92 -8.16 8.76
CA ASP A 97 3.34 -8.17 9.08
C ASP A 97 4.08 -7.96 7.76
N GLY A 98 4.45 -6.70 7.48
CA GLY A 98 4.85 -6.23 6.17
C GLY A 98 5.26 -4.77 6.20
N LEU A 99 5.63 -4.24 5.03
CA LEU A 99 6.09 -2.86 4.86
C LEU A 99 5.12 -2.04 4.01
N LEU A 100 5.11 -0.74 4.22
CA LEU A 100 4.46 0.23 3.37
C LEU A 100 5.50 1.21 2.83
N ASP A 101 5.69 1.19 1.52
CA ASP A 101 6.36 2.27 0.82
C ASP A 101 5.31 3.35 0.48
N THR A 102 5.57 4.56 0.95
CA THR A 102 4.69 5.72 0.73
C THR A 102 4.71 6.23 -0.71
N ASN A 103 5.54 5.62 -1.57
CA ASN A 103 5.95 6.08 -2.89
C ASN A 103 6.56 7.49 -2.85
N HIS A 104 7.08 7.88 -1.69
CA HIS A 104 7.59 9.21 -1.36
C HIS A 104 8.62 9.11 -0.23
N HIS A 105 9.78 8.51 -0.54
CA HIS A 105 10.99 8.41 0.28
C HIS A 105 10.93 7.56 1.57
N ASP A 106 9.75 7.16 2.04
CA ASP A 106 9.60 6.39 3.28
C ASP A 106 9.15 4.95 3.00
N VAL A 107 9.90 3.98 3.56
CA VAL A 107 9.50 2.56 3.61
C VAL A 107 9.40 2.13 5.08
N LEU A 108 8.17 2.06 5.58
CA LEU A 108 7.87 1.91 7.01
C LEU A 108 7.30 0.53 7.30
N ASP A 109 7.51 0.04 8.52
CA ASP A 109 6.75 -1.11 9.01
C ASP A 109 5.26 -0.73 9.08
N THR A 110 4.38 -1.63 8.65
CA THR A 110 2.92 -1.34 8.59
C THR A 110 2.34 -0.93 9.94
N GLY A 111 2.81 -1.53 11.04
CA GLY A 111 2.44 -1.14 12.40
C GLY A 111 2.94 0.25 12.79
N GLU A 112 4.15 0.62 12.38
CA GLU A 112 4.71 1.97 12.59
C GLU A 112 3.90 3.01 11.83
N PHE A 113 3.60 2.75 10.55
CA PHE A 113 2.78 3.63 9.74
C PHE A 113 1.38 3.85 10.34
N LEU A 114 0.72 2.80 10.81
CA LEU A 114 -0.57 2.92 11.49
C LEU A 114 -0.46 3.72 12.79
N GLY A 115 0.64 3.57 13.54
CA GLY A 115 0.93 4.39 14.72
C GLY A 115 1.08 5.88 14.38
N LEU A 116 1.79 6.20 13.30
CA LEU A 116 1.93 7.57 12.79
C LEU A 116 0.59 8.14 12.35
N LEU A 117 -0.24 7.39 11.62
CA LEU A 117 -1.57 7.84 11.24
C LEU A 117 -2.50 8.05 12.43
N ALA A 118 -2.41 7.21 13.47
CA ALA A 118 -3.18 7.40 14.69
C ALA A 118 -2.79 8.68 15.43
N ARG A 119 -1.51 9.04 15.43
CA ARG A 119 -0.99 10.28 16.04
C ARG A 119 -1.23 11.51 15.16
N PHE A 120 -1.16 11.35 13.84
CA PHE A 120 -1.24 12.41 12.83
C PHE A 120 -2.29 12.06 11.75
N PRO A 121 -3.60 12.14 12.07
CA PRO A 121 -4.67 11.64 11.19
C PRO A 121 -4.80 12.40 9.86
N HIS A 122 -4.18 13.57 9.75
CA HIS A 122 -4.18 14.39 8.53
C HIS A 122 -2.82 14.37 7.80
N TRP A 123 -1.90 13.50 8.19
CA TRP A 123 -0.58 13.39 7.56
C TRP A 123 -0.69 13.14 6.06
N ASP A 124 -0.06 14.02 5.26
CA ASP A 124 0.13 13.88 3.82
C ASP A 124 1.62 13.57 3.56
N TRP A 125 1.96 12.28 3.49
CA TRP A 125 3.33 11.80 3.28
C TRP A 125 3.97 12.27 1.97
N ARG A 126 3.17 12.75 1.02
CA ARG A 126 3.69 13.37 -0.21
C ARG A 126 4.30 14.75 0.02
N ARG A 127 4.04 15.35 1.20
CA ARG A 127 4.46 16.71 1.56
C ARG A 127 5.41 16.74 2.74
N THR A 128 5.25 15.79 3.67
CA THR A 128 6.02 15.75 4.92
C THR A 128 6.48 14.32 5.12
N PRO A 129 7.79 14.01 5.02
CA PRO A 129 8.33 12.70 5.33
C PRO A 129 8.08 12.30 6.79
N SER A 130 8.08 11.00 7.06
CA SER A 130 7.86 10.43 8.39
C SER A 130 8.86 10.96 9.43
N ALA A 131 10.12 11.14 9.04
CA ALA A 131 11.19 11.64 9.90
C ALA A 131 10.96 13.08 10.42
N GLU A 132 10.07 13.85 9.78
CA GLU A 132 9.70 15.20 10.23
C GLU A 132 8.50 15.21 11.18
N LEU A 133 7.89 14.05 11.44
CA LEU A 133 6.81 13.87 12.40
C LEU A 133 7.41 13.55 13.79
N GLY A 134 7.56 14.58 14.63
CA GLY A 134 8.10 14.45 16.01
C GLY A 134 7.22 13.65 16.97
#